data_AF-A0A2V6TRZ2-F1
#
_entry.id   AF-A0A2V6TRZ2-F1
#
_cell.length_a   1.000
_cell.length_b   1.000
_cell.length_c   1.000
_cell.angle_alpha   90.00
_cell.angle_beta   90.00
_cell.angle_gamma   90.00
#
_symmetry.space_group_name_H-M   'P 1'
#
loop_
_entity.id
_entity.type
_entity.pdbx_description
1 polymer ?
#
loop_
_entity_poly.entity_id
_entity_poly.type
_entity_poly.pdbx_seq_one_letter_code
_entity_poly.pdbx_strand_id
1 'polypeptide(L)'
;MSDVGLMGMHVPGMSWRDIRDAAVLAEELGYSCITMGESWGEDALTSLAQIAAVTSRIRVGTSILPVFARSPANIAMAALNMDRMSEGRFFLGLGTSGRLVIEDFHGEKFAKPLTRMREYIDIVRKAARGERLDHDGEFFHTKRFQLRFTPQRASLPIYIAALSPPSLRLTGELADGWLPIFLAPSRMAAARVELEAGAAAAGRTLRDIAISPQVSIYVTDDVAAARDRERPHIAFYIGGMGVFYHQYRRGDHRRHAEAVSRPDAEVLRRGRPRDSARVQRAEQGRVSQSAPRRRPARLRRSAALHHPVLLRAEPRDPHLDDVTRLNVARRLHAVSDPRGCARRDDVASAQRHEAAHVGDELPHAEDHVLRVPALP
;
A
#
# COMPACT_ATOMS: atom_id res chain seq x y z
N MET A 1 -19.84 -2.46 3.03
CA MET A 1 -18.93 -1.54 3.75
C MET A 1 -17.53 -1.81 3.25
N SER A 2 -16.80 -0.78 2.86
CA SER A 2 -15.40 -0.86 2.43
C SER A 2 -14.50 -1.19 3.62
N ASP A 3 -13.58 -2.14 3.43
CA ASP A 3 -12.67 -2.68 4.44
C ASP A 3 -11.49 -1.72 4.67
N VAL A 4 -11.20 -1.35 5.91
CA VAL A 4 -10.04 -0.49 6.23
C VAL A 4 -8.96 -1.33 6.89
N GLY A 5 -7.71 -1.23 6.45
CA GLY A 5 -6.56 -1.96 6.98
C GLY A 5 -5.44 -1.03 7.45
N LEU A 6 -4.53 -1.55 8.26
CA LEU A 6 -3.37 -0.82 8.79
C LEU A 6 -2.10 -1.35 8.14
N MET A 7 -1.22 -0.45 7.69
CA MET A 7 0.10 -0.84 7.18
C MET A 7 1.20 -0.33 8.10
N GLY A 8 2.09 -1.25 8.48
CA GLY A 8 3.20 -1.01 9.38
C GLY A 8 2.72 -0.78 10.81
N MET A 9 2.89 -1.76 11.70
CA MET A 9 2.50 -1.61 13.12
C MET A 9 3.67 -1.17 14.02
N HIS A 10 4.89 -1.16 13.49
CA HIS A 10 6.08 -0.85 14.26
C HIS A 10 6.46 0.63 14.12
N VAL A 11 6.27 1.41 15.19
CA VAL A 11 6.83 2.77 15.31
C VAL A 11 8.11 2.70 16.13
N PRO A 12 9.21 3.33 15.68
CA PRO A 12 10.46 3.31 16.42
C PRO A 12 10.31 3.79 17.87
N GLY A 13 10.81 2.97 18.79
CA GLY A 13 10.62 3.16 20.23
C GLY A 13 9.46 2.37 20.85
N MET A 14 8.59 1.74 20.04
CA MET A 14 7.60 0.79 20.54
C MET A 14 8.30 -0.49 21.02
N SER A 15 7.86 -0.98 22.19
CA SER A 15 8.21 -2.32 22.63
C SER A 15 7.33 -3.36 21.94
N TRP A 16 7.74 -4.63 21.99
CA TRP A 16 6.91 -5.73 21.52
C TRP A 16 5.52 -5.77 22.19
N ARG A 17 5.45 -5.40 23.49
CA ARG A 17 4.18 -5.36 24.21
C ARG A 17 3.24 -4.30 23.63
N ASP A 18 3.77 -3.16 23.20
CA ASP A 18 2.98 -2.09 22.56
C ASP A 18 2.44 -2.54 21.20
N ILE A 19 3.24 -3.27 20.41
CA ILE A 19 2.82 -3.79 19.09
C ILE A 19 1.70 -4.82 19.24
N ARG A 20 1.83 -5.73 20.21
CA ARG A 20 0.79 -6.69 20.56
C ARG A 20 -0.52 -5.97 20.94
N ASP A 21 -0.44 -5.03 21.87
CA ASP A 21 -1.62 -4.33 22.40
C ASP A 21 -2.31 -3.52 21.29
N ALA A 22 -1.53 -2.90 20.40
CA ALA A 22 -2.05 -2.19 19.23
C ALA A 22 -2.72 -3.14 18.21
N ALA A 23 -2.16 -4.34 17.98
CA ALA A 23 -2.75 -5.32 17.07
C ALA A 23 -4.09 -5.87 17.58
N VAL A 24 -4.17 -6.16 18.87
CA VAL A 24 -5.43 -6.59 19.52
C VAL A 24 -6.47 -5.47 19.44
N LEU A 25 -6.08 -4.24 19.77
CA LEU A 25 -6.98 -3.09 19.67
C LEU A 25 -7.48 -2.87 18.23
N ALA A 26 -6.62 -3.04 17.22
CA ALA A 26 -7.02 -2.92 15.83
C ALA A 26 -8.09 -3.97 15.44
N GLU A 27 -7.95 -5.21 15.93
CA GLU A 27 -8.96 -6.25 15.73
C GLU A 27 -10.29 -5.93 16.45
N GLU A 28 -10.23 -5.40 17.68
CA GLU A 28 -11.41 -4.97 18.45
C GLU A 28 -12.16 -3.81 17.78
N LEU A 29 -11.42 -2.87 17.18
CA LEU A 29 -11.96 -1.74 16.42
C LEU A 29 -12.50 -2.14 15.04
N GLY A 30 -12.34 -3.40 14.63
CA GLY A 30 -12.87 -3.91 13.37
C GLY A 30 -12.05 -3.55 12.14
N TYR A 31 -10.75 -3.26 12.29
CA TYR A 31 -9.86 -3.18 11.13
C TYR A 31 -9.82 -4.52 10.41
N SER A 32 -9.81 -4.47 9.08
CA SER A 32 -9.96 -5.64 8.21
C SER A 32 -8.65 -6.40 7.99
N CYS A 33 -7.50 -5.72 8.07
CA CYS A 33 -6.19 -6.34 7.97
C CYS A 33 -5.08 -5.49 8.62
N ILE A 34 -3.98 -6.16 8.96
CA ILE A 34 -2.69 -5.55 9.29
C ILE A 34 -1.67 -6.05 8.26
N THR A 35 -0.90 -5.13 7.68
CA THR A 35 0.15 -5.48 6.73
C THR A 35 1.53 -4.97 7.12
N MET A 36 2.56 -5.70 6.68
CA MET A 36 3.96 -5.29 6.84
C MET A 36 4.65 -5.29 5.47
N GLY A 37 5.32 -4.19 5.15
CA GLY A 37 6.22 -4.11 4.00
C GLY A 37 7.65 -4.48 4.39
N GLU A 38 8.41 -5.02 3.45
CA GLU A 38 9.81 -5.37 3.67
C GLU A 38 10.73 -4.65 2.70
N SER A 39 11.78 -4.05 3.27
CA SER A 39 12.85 -3.41 2.52
C SER A 39 14.19 -3.57 3.26
N TRP A 40 14.52 -2.67 4.18
CA TRP A 40 15.75 -2.67 4.98
C TRP A 40 15.48 -2.49 6.49
N GLY A 41 14.20 -2.60 6.88
CA GLY A 41 13.77 -2.56 8.27
C GLY A 41 13.65 -3.97 8.85
N GLU A 42 12.53 -4.25 9.51
CA GLU A 42 12.23 -5.56 10.08
C GLU A 42 11.89 -6.59 9.00
N ASP A 43 12.15 -7.87 9.30
CA ASP A 43 11.60 -8.98 8.54
C ASP A 43 10.07 -9.02 8.70
N ALA A 44 9.35 -8.88 7.59
CA ALA A 44 7.90 -8.68 7.62
C ALA A 44 7.18 -9.95 8.10
N LEU A 45 7.68 -11.14 7.75
CA LEU A 45 7.07 -12.42 8.10
C LEU A 45 7.20 -12.71 9.60
N THR A 46 8.36 -12.45 10.19
CA THR A 46 8.60 -12.59 11.64
C THR A 46 7.73 -11.64 12.44
N SER A 47 7.56 -10.41 11.96
CA SER A 47 6.67 -9.41 12.59
C SER A 47 5.20 -9.84 12.52
N LEU A 48 4.75 -10.29 11.34
CA LEU A 48 3.38 -10.75 11.13
C LEU A 48 3.08 -12.06 11.88
N ALA A 49 4.04 -12.97 12.03
CA ALA A 49 3.85 -14.21 12.78
C ALA A 49 3.46 -13.93 14.24
N GLN A 50 4.10 -12.92 14.84
CA GLN A 50 3.79 -12.54 16.21
C GLN A 50 2.41 -11.87 16.33
N ILE A 51 2.00 -11.07 15.33
CA ILE A 51 0.65 -10.49 15.25
C ILE A 51 -0.41 -11.57 15.04
N ALA A 52 -0.14 -12.53 14.16
CA ALA A 52 -1.04 -13.66 13.89
C ALA A 52 -1.29 -14.50 15.15
N ALA A 53 -0.27 -14.67 15.99
CA ALA A 53 -0.35 -15.45 17.23
C ALA A 53 -1.23 -14.82 18.34
N VAL A 54 -1.51 -13.52 18.26
CA VAL A 54 -2.27 -12.77 19.30
C VAL A 54 -3.61 -12.22 18.78
N THR A 55 -3.96 -12.53 17.53
CA THR A 55 -5.19 -12.09 16.88
C THR A 55 -5.94 -13.29 16.30
N SER A 56 -7.26 -13.16 16.13
CA SER A 56 -8.13 -14.30 15.77
C SER A 56 -8.99 -14.08 14.53
N ARG A 57 -9.21 -12.82 14.12
CA ARG A 57 -10.14 -12.43 13.05
C ARG A 57 -9.52 -11.50 12.02
N ILE A 58 -8.71 -10.53 12.44
CA ILE A 58 -8.10 -9.55 11.54
C ILE A 58 -7.16 -10.26 10.57
N ARG A 59 -7.20 -9.91 9.28
CA ARG A 59 -6.29 -10.51 8.30
C ARG A 59 -4.87 -10.00 8.49
N VAL A 60 -3.89 -10.81 8.12
CA VAL A 60 -2.48 -10.44 8.15
C VAL A 60 -1.89 -10.59 6.76
N GLY A 61 -0.99 -9.70 6.33
CA GLY A 61 -0.43 -9.84 5.00
C GLY A 61 0.80 -9.01 4.74
N THR A 62 1.49 -9.31 3.66
CA THR A 62 2.67 -8.53 3.27
C THR A 62 2.29 -7.43 2.28
N SER A 63 2.95 -6.27 2.35
CA SER A 63 2.73 -5.14 1.45
C SER A 63 4.01 -4.33 1.23
N ILE A 64 5.07 -4.89 0.65
CA ILE A 64 5.19 -6.20 -0.03
C ILE A 64 6.46 -6.94 0.42
N LEU A 65 6.60 -8.21 0.02
CA LEU A 65 7.89 -8.90 -0.02
C LEU A 65 8.49 -8.80 -1.43
N PRO A 66 9.78 -8.46 -1.57
CA PRO A 66 10.44 -8.38 -2.87
C PRO A 66 10.76 -9.79 -3.43
N VAL A 67 10.36 -10.07 -4.67
CA VAL A 67 10.61 -11.38 -5.35
C VAL A 67 12.08 -11.64 -5.71
N PHE A 68 12.94 -10.68 -5.40
CA PHE A 68 14.39 -10.79 -5.57
C PHE A 68 15.11 -11.19 -4.29
N ALA A 69 14.54 -10.97 -3.10
CA ALA A 69 15.25 -11.15 -1.84
C ALA A 69 15.27 -12.60 -1.33
N ARG A 70 14.36 -13.46 -1.80
CA ARG A 70 14.26 -14.86 -1.38
C ARG A 70 13.93 -15.75 -2.57
N SER A 71 14.38 -17.00 -2.52
CA SER A 71 13.95 -18.01 -3.50
C SER A 71 12.44 -18.27 -3.39
N PRO A 72 11.76 -18.69 -4.48
CA PRO A 72 10.34 -19.03 -4.44
C PRO A 72 10.05 -20.26 -3.56
N ALA A 73 11.01 -21.16 -3.33
CA ALA A 73 10.84 -22.24 -2.36
C ALA A 73 10.81 -21.72 -0.92
N ASN A 74 11.69 -20.76 -0.58
CA ASN A 74 11.68 -20.15 0.75
C ASN A 74 10.40 -19.36 1.01
N ILE A 75 9.93 -18.57 0.04
CA ILE A 75 8.69 -17.83 0.21
C ILE A 75 7.50 -18.76 0.35
N ALA A 76 7.45 -19.86 -0.41
CA ALA A 76 6.34 -20.80 -0.36
C ALA A 76 6.23 -21.43 1.03
N MET A 77 7.36 -21.87 1.60
CA MET A 77 7.38 -22.38 2.98
C MET A 77 6.86 -21.35 3.97
N ALA A 78 7.38 -20.12 3.92
CA ALA A 78 7.05 -19.11 4.91
C ALA A 78 5.61 -18.61 4.77
N ALA A 79 5.15 -18.34 3.55
CA ALA A 79 3.82 -17.85 3.27
C ALA A 79 2.73 -18.88 3.62
N LEU A 80 2.96 -20.16 3.29
CA LEU A 80 1.98 -21.21 3.60
C LEU A 80 2.01 -21.62 5.08
N ASN A 81 3.13 -21.47 5.77
CA ASN A 81 3.16 -21.57 7.23
C ASN A 81 2.43 -20.40 7.89
N MET A 82 2.62 -19.16 7.43
CA MET A 82 1.85 -18.01 7.90
C MET A 82 0.35 -18.20 7.71
N ASP A 83 -0.04 -18.77 6.57
CA ASP A 83 -1.44 -19.08 6.29
C ASP A 83 -2.01 -20.12 7.24
N ARG A 84 -1.25 -21.17 7.57
CA ARG A 84 -1.63 -22.15 8.61
C ARG A 84 -1.70 -21.54 10.00
N MET A 85 -0.67 -20.79 10.40
CA MET A 85 -0.59 -20.16 11.73
C MET A 85 -1.70 -19.13 11.96
N SER A 86 -2.12 -18.45 10.90
CA SER A 86 -3.21 -17.47 10.96
C SER A 86 -4.58 -18.08 10.64
N GLU A 87 -4.68 -19.41 10.48
CA GLU A 87 -5.92 -20.12 10.16
C GLU A 87 -6.63 -19.60 8.89
N GLY A 88 -5.85 -19.30 7.85
CA GLY A 88 -6.37 -18.86 6.54
C GLY A 88 -6.54 -17.34 6.41
N ARG A 89 -6.13 -16.56 7.42
CA ARG A 89 -6.21 -15.09 7.43
C ARG A 89 -5.06 -14.40 6.69
N PHE A 90 -4.03 -15.14 6.25
CA PHE A 90 -2.86 -14.55 5.60
C PHE A 90 -3.15 -14.11 4.16
N PHE A 91 -2.40 -13.16 3.61
CA PHE A 91 -2.26 -12.98 2.16
C PHE A 91 -0.85 -12.53 1.82
N LEU A 92 -0.36 -12.98 0.66
CA LEU A 92 1.02 -12.73 0.23
C LEU A 92 1.05 -11.56 -0.75
N GLY A 93 1.41 -10.37 -0.27
CA GLY A 93 1.75 -9.26 -1.15
C GLY A 93 3.19 -9.34 -1.64
N LEU A 94 3.35 -9.30 -2.96
CA LEU A 94 4.62 -9.37 -3.68
C LEU A 94 4.88 -8.10 -4.47
N GLY A 95 6.16 -7.79 -4.67
CA GLY A 95 6.59 -6.71 -5.54
C GLY A 95 7.97 -6.94 -6.10
N THR A 96 8.33 -6.18 -7.12
CA THR A 96 9.66 -6.26 -7.74
C THR A 96 10.67 -5.39 -7.02
N SER A 97 10.20 -4.47 -6.17
CA SER A 97 10.96 -3.33 -5.66
C SER A 97 11.57 -2.48 -6.79
N GLY A 98 12.41 -1.51 -6.43
CA GLY A 98 13.18 -0.69 -7.35
C GLY A 98 14.59 -1.27 -7.58
N ARG A 99 15.15 -1.00 -8.77
CA ARG A 99 16.50 -1.45 -9.15
C ARG A 99 17.57 -1.18 -8.09
N LEU A 100 17.58 0.04 -7.53
CA LEU A 100 18.54 0.44 -6.50
C LEU A 100 18.46 -0.46 -5.26
N VAL A 101 17.26 -0.78 -4.80
CA VAL A 101 17.07 -1.66 -3.64
C VAL A 101 17.57 -3.07 -3.94
N ILE A 102 17.27 -3.58 -5.14
CA ILE A 102 17.65 -4.94 -5.50
C ILE A 102 19.17 -5.09 -5.73
N GLU A 103 19.76 -4.20 -6.51
CA GLU A 103 21.19 -4.28 -6.85
C GLU A 103 22.07 -3.85 -5.66
N ASP A 104 21.73 -2.77 -4.95
CA ASP A 104 22.63 -2.23 -3.92
C ASP A 104 22.38 -2.84 -2.53
N PHE A 105 21.15 -3.23 -2.19
CA PHE A 105 20.86 -3.73 -0.83
C PHE A 105 20.83 -5.26 -0.79
N HIS A 106 20.22 -5.90 -1.80
CA HIS A 106 20.17 -7.35 -1.88
C HIS A 106 21.32 -7.97 -2.67
N GLY A 107 22.11 -7.16 -3.40
CA GLY A 107 23.23 -7.67 -4.20
C GLY A 107 22.81 -8.49 -5.42
N GLU A 108 21.55 -8.38 -5.85
CA GLU A 108 20.93 -9.21 -6.88
C GLU A 108 20.81 -8.46 -8.21
N LYS A 109 20.87 -9.18 -9.33
CA LYS A 109 20.69 -8.57 -10.65
C LYS A 109 19.22 -8.23 -10.89
N PHE A 110 18.92 -6.96 -11.14
CA PHE A 110 17.57 -6.52 -11.52
C PHE A 110 17.31 -6.75 -13.02
N ALA A 111 16.84 -7.94 -13.39
CA ALA A 111 16.54 -8.31 -14.77
C ALA A 111 15.13 -8.89 -14.93
N LYS A 112 14.47 -8.52 -16.04
CA LYS A 112 13.11 -8.93 -16.46
C LYS A 112 12.15 -9.19 -15.28
N PRO A 113 11.87 -8.17 -14.45
CA PRO A 113 11.15 -8.33 -13.19
C PRO A 113 9.74 -8.93 -13.34
N LEU A 114 9.08 -8.71 -14.48
CA LEU A 114 7.75 -9.27 -14.75
C LEU A 114 7.81 -10.78 -15.06
N THR A 115 8.79 -11.22 -15.84
CA THR A 115 9.02 -12.66 -16.10
C THR A 115 9.38 -13.38 -14.79
N ARG A 116 10.28 -12.80 -14.00
CA ARG A 116 10.62 -13.33 -12.67
C ARG A 116 9.40 -13.43 -11.76
N MET A 117 8.59 -12.37 -11.67
CA MET A 117 7.34 -12.37 -10.88
C MET A 117 6.38 -13.48 -11.30
N ARG A 118 6.19 -13.69 -12.61
CA ARG A 118 5.31 -14.74 -13.13
C ARG A 118 5.78 -16.14 -12.71
N GLU A 119 7.05 -16.46 -12.92
CA GLU A 119 7.61 -17.75 -12.49
C GLU A 119 7.52 -17.92 -10.97
N TYR A 120 7.78 -16.85 -10.21
CA TYR A 120 7.68 -16.86 -8.76
C TYR A 120 6.28 -17.21 -8.27
N ILE A 121 5.25 -16.58 -8.85
CA ILE A 121 3.85 -16.83 -8.52
C ILE A 121 3.44 -18.27 -8.91
N ASP A 122 3.85 -18.75 -10.08
CA ASP A 122 3.57 -20.13 -10.50
C ASP A 122 4.08 -21.15 -9.48
N ILE A 123 5.34 -21.00 -9.05
CA ILE A 123 5.95 -21.87 -8.04
C ILE A 123 5.21 -21.78 -6.70
N VAL A 124 4.84 -20.58 -6.23
CA VAL A 124 4.08 -20.43 -4.98
C VAL A 124 2.70 -21.08 -5.09
N ARG A 125 2.01 -20.95 -6.23
CA ARG A 125 0.71 -21.58 -6.45
C ARG A 125 0.81 -23.11 -6.55
N LYS A 126 1.86 -23.66 -7.18
CA LYS A 126 2.17 -25.12 -7.13
C LYS A 126 2.32 -25.60 -5.69
N ALA A 127 3.07 -24.86 -4.87
CA ALA A 127 3.26 -25.19 -3.46
C ALA A 127 1.94 -25.19 -2.67
N ALA A 128 1.07 -24.20 -2.93
CA ALA A 128 -0.24 -24.12 -2.27
C ALA A 128 -1.15 -25.31 -2.62
N ARG A 129 -1.02 -25.88 -3.82
CA ARG A 129 -1.72 -27.11 -4.24
C ARG A 129 -1.06 -28.40 -3.73
N GLY A 130 0.02 -28.30 -2.95
CA GLY A 130 0.76 -29.46 -2.45
C GLY A 130 1.60 -30.18 -3.52
N GLU A 131 1.82 -29.54 -4.66
CA GLU A 131 2.56 -30.11 -5.78
C GLU A 131 4.08 -30.03 -5.56
N ARG A 132 4.82 -30.83 -6.32
CA ARG A 132 6.27 -30.68 -6.45
C ARG A 132 6.58 -29.38 -7.20
N LEU A 133 7.57 -28.65 -6.73
CA LEU A 133 8.01 -27.39 -7.33
C LEU A 133 9.00 -27.64 -8.46
N ASP A 134 8.72 -28.64 -9.29
CA ASP A 134 9.52 -28.88 -10.48
C ASP A 134 9.23 -27.71 -11.46
N HIS A 135 10.27 -26.95 -11.80
CA HIS A 135 10.19 -25.74 -12.64
C HIS A 135 11.46 -25.59 -13.47
N ASP A 136 11.28 -25.23 -14.74
CA ASP A 136 12.35 -25.03 -15.72
C ASP A 136 12.05 -23.71 -16.47
N GLY A 137 12.27 -22.60 -15.77
CA GLY A 137 11.99 -21.25 -16.25
C GLY A 137 13.25 -20.47 -16.60
N GLU A 138 13.11 -19.20 -16.97
CA GLU A 138 14.27 -18.35 -17.26
C GLU A 138 15.07 -18.04 -15.97
N PHE A 139 14.38 -17.87 -14.85
CA PHE A 139 15.00 -17.46 -13.58
C PHE A 139 15.12 -18.60 -12.58
N PHE A 140 14.15 -19.51 -12.54
CA PHE A 140 14.12 -20.57 -11.53
C PHE A 140 14.19 -21.95 -12.17
N HIS A 141 15.14 -22.75 -11.69
CA HIS A 141 15.33 -24.14 -12.10
C HIS A 141 15.28 -25.01 -10.83
N THR A 142 14.07 -25.42 -10.45
CA THR A 142 13.83 -26.17 -9.21
C THR A 142 13.44 -27.60 -9.53
N LYS A 143 13.97 -28.56 -8.75
CA LYS A 143 13.66 -29.99 -8.89
C LYS A 143 13.53 -30.65 -7.53
N ARG A 144 12.62 -31.61 -7.39
CA ARG A 144 12.44 -32.52 -6.23
C ARG A 144 12.00 -31.85 -4.93
N PHE A 145 11.72 -30.55 -4.93
CA PHE A 145 11.21 -29.88 -3.73
C PHE A 145 9.69 -30.06 -3.64
N GLN A 146 9.20 -30.47 -2.48
CA GLN A 146 7.78 -30.51 -2.13
C GLN A 146 7.64 -30.16 -0.65
N LEU A 147 6.59 -29.42 -0.30
CA LEU A 147 6.32 -29.12 1.11
C LEU A 147 6.00 -30.41 1.87
N ARG A 148 6.56 -30.52 3.08
CA ARG A 148 6.34 -31.66 3.98
C ARG A 148 5.18 -31.45 4.96
N PHE A 149 4.31 -30.49 4.66
CA PHE A 149 3.10 -30.23 5.42
C PHE A 149 1.97 -29.87 4.46
N THR A 150 0.73 -30.14 4.88
CA THR A 150 -0.46 -29.80 4.10
C THR A 150 -0.75 -28.30 4.20
N PRO A 151 -0.79 -27.55 3.09
CA PRO A 151 -1.23 -26.15 3.08
C PRO A 151 -2.63 -25.98 3.67
N GLN A 152 -2.90 -24.82 4.30
CA GLN A 152 -4.22 -24.51 4.90
C GLN A 152 -5.34 -24.47 3.84
N ARG A 153 -5.00 -23.99 2.63
CA ARG A 153 -5.89 -23.91 1.48
C ARG A 153 -5.10 -24.12 0.20
N ALA A 154 -5.79 -24.63 -0.82
CA ALA A 154 -5.22 -24.88 -2.15
C ALA A 154 -4.90 -23.59 -2.94
N SER A 155 -5.43 -22.44 -2.51
CA SER A 155 -5.23 -21.15 -3.17
C SER A 155 -4.90 -20.07 -2.13
N LEU A 156 -3.61 -19.75 -2.02
CA LEU A 156 -3.14 -18.60 -1.23
C LEU A 156 -3.40 -17.31 -2.04
N PRO A 157 -4.13 -16.31 -1.52
CA PRO A 157 -4.31 -15.01 -2.14
C PRO A 157 -2.97 -14.31 -2.28
N ILE A 158 -2.65 -13.93 -3.52
CA ILE A 158 -1.45 -13.21 -3.88
C ILE A 158 -1.83 -11.82 -4.35
N TYR A 159 -1.26 -10.80 -3.71
CA TYR A 159 -1.45 -9.41 -4.07
C TYR A 159 -0.18 -8.89 -4.72
N ILE A 160 -0.28 -7.99 -5.69
CA ILE A 160 0.90 -7.41 -6.37
C ILE A 160 0.92 -5.89 -6.21
N ALA A 161 2.07 -5.34 -5.80
CA ALA A 161 2.35 -3.93 -5.94
C ALA A 161 2.78 -3.63 -7.38
N ALA A 162 1.93 -2.90 -8.11
CA ALA A 162 2.10 -2.58 -9.52
C ALA A 162 1.75 -1.12 -9.80
N LEU A 163 2.52 -0.49 -10.68
CA LEU A 163 2.38 0.93 -11.02
C LEU A 163 2.51 1.22 -12.53
N SER A 164 3.30 0.42 -13.26
CA SER A 164 3.45 0.56 -14.71
C SER A 164 2.37 -0.22 -15.45
N PRO A 165 1.96 0.20 -16.67
CA PRO A 165 0.94 -0.52 -17.44
C PRO A 165 1.22 -2.02 -17.62
N PRO A 166 2.45 -2.47 -17.98
CA PRO A 166 2.73 -3.90 -18.09
C PRO A 166 2.62 -4.66 -16.76
N SER A 167 2.99 -4.02 -15.63
CA SER A 167 2.84 -4.63 -14.31
C SER A 167 1.38 -4.71 -13.85
N LEU A 168 0.54 -3.74 -14.23
CA LEU A 168 -0.90 -3.75 -13.97
C LEU A 168 -1.59 -4.85 -14.78
N ARG A 169 -1.22 -5.01 -16.05
CA ARG A 169 -1.70 -6.11 -16.89
C ARG A 169 -1.33 -7.48 -16.31
N LEU A 170 -0.08 -7.67 -15.86
CA LEU A 170 0.33 -8.89 -15.15
C LEU A 170 -0.48 -9.12 -13.87
N THR A 171 -0.77 -8.05 -13.13
CA THR A 171 -1.59 -8.11 -11.91
C THR A 171 -3.00 -8.58 -12.22
N GLY A 172 -3.62 -8.05 -13.28
CA GLY A 172 -4.93 -8.47 -13.73
C GLY A 172 -4.99 -9.95 -14.10
N GLU A 173 -3.93 -10.43 -14.74
CA GLU A 173 -3.82 -11.82 -15.17
C GLU A 173 -3.66 -12.79 -13.98
N LEU A 174 -2.73 -12.50 -13.05
CA LEU A 174 -2.24 -13.50 -12.09
C LEU A 174 -2.61 -13.29 -10.62
N ALA A 175 -2.95 -12.05 -10.22
CA ALA A 175 -3.09 -11.69 -8.83
C ALA A 175 -4.55 -11.71 -8.35
N ASP A 176 -4.73 -11.97 -7.07
CA ASP A 176 -6.02 -11.88 -6.36
C ASP A 176 -6.25 -10.46 -5.81
N GLY A 177 -5.22 -9.60 -5.84
CA GLY A 177 -5.35 -8.20 -5.48
C GLY A 177 -4.20 -7.31 -5.95
N TRP A 178 -4.46 -6.01 -5.92
CA TRP A 178 -3.56 -4.94 -6.33
C TRP A 178 -3.28 -4.01 -5.16
N LEU A 179 -1.98 -3.75 -4.91
CA LEU A 179 -1.48 -2.89 -3.82
C LEU A 179 -0.79 -1.63 -4.39
N PRO A 180 -1.53 -0.64 -4.89
CA PRO A 180 -0.92 0.57 -5.39
C PRO A 180 -0.50 1.51 -4.27
N ILE A 181 0.73 2.01 -4.37
CA ILE A 181 1.23 3.12 -3.58
C ILE A 181 1.11 4.41 -4.37
N PHE A 182 0.75 5.51 -3.70
CA PHE A 182 0.61 6.84 -4.31
C PHE A 182 -0.34 6.91 -5.51
N LEU A 183 -1.41 6.10 -5.50
CA LEU A 183 -2.44 6.17 -6.51
C LEU A 183 -3.19 7.50 -6.41
N ALA A 184 -2.98 8.38 -7.39
CA ALA A 184 -3.84 9.55 -7.56
C ALA A 184 -5.18 9.12 -8.15
N PRO A 185 -6.32 9.68 -7.70
CA PRO A 185 -7.64 9.39 -8.27
C PRO A 185 -7.70 9.51 -9.80
N SER A 186 -7.00 10.50 -10.36
CA SER A 186 -6.90 10.73 -11.82
C SER A 186 -6.34 9.55 -12.62
N ARG A 187 -5.64 8.61 -11.96
CA ARG A 187 -4.98 7.47 -12.59
C ARG A 187 -5.78 6.18 -12.53
N MET A 188 -6.85 6.15 -11.75
CA MET A 188 -7.64 4.92 -11.56
C MET A 188 -8.20 4.40 -12.88
N ALA A 189 -8.75 5.28 -13.73
CA ALA A 189 -9.31 4.88 -15.03
C ALA A 189 -8.27 4.20 -15.93
N ALA A 190 -7.07 4.78 -16.04
CA ALA A 190 -5.98 4.19 -16.84
C ALA A 190 -5.49 2.87 -16.23
N ALA A 191 -5.41 2.77 -14.90
CA ALA A 191 -5.01 1.53 -14.25
C ALA A 191 -6.04 0.41 -14.44
N ARG A 192 -7.33 0.76 -14.40
CA ARG A 192 -8.45 -0.15 -14.63
C ARG A 192 -8.38 -0.80 -16.01
N VAL A 193 -8.08 -0.03 -17.06
CA VAL A 193 -7.93 -0.54 -18.43
C VAL A 193 -6.88 -1.67 -18.49
N GLU A 194 -5.72 -1.47 -17.86
CA GLU A 194 -4.65 -2.46 -17.88
C GLU A 194 -4.99 -3.71 -17.04
N LEU A 195 -5.59 -3.52 -15.86
CA LEU A 195 -6.06 -4.62 -15.01
C LEU A 195 -7.14 -5.46 -15.71
N GLU A 196 -8.12 -4.81 -16.35
CA GLU A 196 -9.18 -5.50 -17.11
C GLU A 196 -8.62 -6.28 -18.29
N ALA A 197 -7.66 -5.69 -19.03
CA ALA A 197 -7.02 -6.39 -20.14
C ALA A 197 -6.25 -7.63 -19.68
N GLY A 198 -5.55 -7.55 -18.54
CA GLY A 198 -4.89 -8.70 -17.91
C GLY A 198 -5.87 -9.76 -17.45
N ALA A 199 -6.94 -9.35 -16.75
CA ALA A 199 -7.97 -10.25 -16.26
C ALA A 199 -8.65 -11.00 -17.41
N ALA A 200 -9.07 -10.27 -18.45
CA ALA A 200 -9.72 -10.85 -19.63
C ALA A 200 -8.84 -11.88 -20.34
N ALA A 201 -7.53 -11.62 -20.45
CA ALA A 201 -6.57 -12.57 -21.03
C ALA A 201 -6.48 -13.89 -20.25
N ALA A 202 -6.79 -13.87 -18.95
CA ALA A 202 -6.84 -15.06 -18.08
C ALA A 202 -8.26 -15.64 -17.92
N GLY A 203 -9.27 -15.14 -18.65
CA GLY A 203 -10.67 -15.54 -18.46
C GLY A 203 -11.28 -15.08 -17.13
N ARG A 204 -10.70 -14.05 -16.52
CA ARG A 204 -11.10 -13.44 -15.25
C ARG A 204 -11.73 -12.06 -15.49
N THR A 205 -12.29 -11.49 -14.44
CA THR A 205 -12.85 -10.15 -14.45
C THR A 205 -12.23 -9.29 -13.36
N LEU A 206 -12.46 -7.97 -13.42
CA LEU A 206 -12.02 -7.07 -12.35
C LEU A 206 -12.66 -7.42 -10.98
N ARG A 207 -13.77 -8.16 -10.97
CA ARG A 207 -14.41 -8.64 -9.73
C ARG A 207 -13.58 -9.67 -8.98
N ASP A 208 -12.60 -10.28 -9.66
CA ASP A 208 -11.72 -11.30 -9.09
C ASP A 208 -10.43 -10.69 -8.50
N ILE A 209 -10.33 -9.36 -8.48
CA ILE A 209 -9.12 -8.63 -8.06
C ILE A 209 -9.51 -7.60 -7.00
N ALA A 210 -9.05 -7.79 -5.77
CA ALA A 210 -9.22 -6.81 -4.71
C ALA A 210 -8.36 -5.56 -4.98
N ILE A 211 -8.93 -4.36 -4.86
CA ILE A 211 -8.21 -3.10 -5.05
C ILE A 211 -7.91 -2.51 -3.68
N SER A 212 -6.63 -2.39 -3.35
CA SER A 212 -6.20 -2.06 -1.99
C SER A 212 -5.14 -0.95 -1.97
N PRO A 213 -5.49 0.30 -2.29
CA PRO A 213 -4.57 1.43 -2.26
C PRO A 213 -4.01 1.72 -0.86
N GLN A 214 -2.71 2.00 -0.83
CA GLN A 214 -2.04 2.55 0.33
C GLN A 214 -2.21 4.07 0.36
N VAL A 215 -2.77 4.60 1.45
CA VAL A 215 -2.96 6.03 1.66
C VAL A 215 -2.42 6.47 3.02
N SER A 216 -1.69 7.59 3.06
CA SER A 216 -1.29 8.19 4.33
C SER A 216 -2.48 8.91 4.94
N ILE A 217 -2.85 8.57 6.18
CA ILE A 217 -3.96 9.21 6.90
C ILE A 217 -3.44 9.90 8.16
N TYR A 218 -3.77 11.17 8.30
CA TYR A 218 -3.48 11.98 9.47
C TYR A 218 -4.79 12.51 10.05
N VAL A 219 -5.10 12.14 11.29
CA VAL A 219 -6.23 12.69 12.04
C VAL A 219 -5.69 13.84 12.90
N THR A 220 -5.98 15.07 12.50
CA THR A 220 -5.43 16.28 13.15
C THR A 220 -6.28 17.51 12.81
N ASP A 221 -6.26 18.50 13.69
CA ASP A 221 -6.82 19.83 13.42
C ASP A 221 -5.81 20.74 12.68
N ASP A 222 -4.52 20.36 12.67
CA ASP A 222 -3.45 21.08 11.97
C ASP A 222 -3.05 20.37 10.66
N VAL A 223 -3.68 20.79 9.57
CA VAL A 223 -3.44 20.26 8.22
C VAL A 223 -2.04 20.63 7.71
N ALA A 224 -1.49 21.79 8.10
CA ALA A 224 -0.17 22.23 7.67
C ALA A 224 0.92 21.31 8.26
N ALA A 225 0.83 21.03 9.56
CA ALA A 225 1.72 20.08 10.23
C ALA A 225 1.64 18.66 9.64
N ALA A 226 0.44 18.18 9.29
CA ALA A 226 0.30 16.88 8.61
C ALA A 226 1.02 16.86 7.26
N ARG A 227 0.87 17.91 6.46
CA ARG A 227 1.54 18.02 5.15
C ARG A 227 3.06 18.05 5.31
N ASP A 228 3.57 18.82 6.27
CA ASP A 228 5.00 18.90 6.52
C ASP A 228 5.60 17.61 7.08
N ARG A 229 4.78 16.80 7.76
CA ARG A 229 5.16 15.45 8.21
C ARG A 229 5.23 14.44 7.07
N GLU A 230 4.33 14.51 6.09
CA GLU A 230 4.32 13.61 4.94
C GLU A 230 5.36 13.99 3.87
N ARG A 231 5.69 15.28 3.75
CA ARG A 231 6.58 15.82 2.71
C ARG A 231 7.93 15.08 2.59
N PRO A 232 8.64 14.73 3.66
CA PRO A 232 9.92 14.01 3.57
C PRO A 232 9.75 12.61 2.98
N HIS A 233 8.70 11.88 3.36
CA HIS A 233 8.41 10.54 2.84
C HIS A 233 8.16 10.59 1.33
N ILE A 234 7.33 11.52 0.85
CA ILE A 234 7.09 11.70 -0.59
C ILE A 234 8.39 12.13 -1.30
N ALA A 235 9.16 13.05 -0.72
CA ALA A 235 10.42 13.52 -1.29
C ALA A 235 11.45 12.40 -1.41
N PHE A 236 11.54 11.50 -0.42
CA PHE A 236 12.40 10.33 -0.45
C PHE A 236 12.05 9.40 -1.61
N TYR A 237 10.76 9.11 -1.83
CA TYR A 237 10.36 8.29 -2.97
C TYR A 237 10.65 8.96 -4.32
N ILE A 238 10.36 10.25 -4.45
CA ILE A 238 10.56 10.98 -5.72
C ILE A 238 12.05 11.19 -6.03
N GLY A 239 12.88 11.49 -5.04
CA GLY A 239 14.28 11.87 -5.24
C GLY A 239 15.31 10.79 -4.88
N GLY A 240 15.04 9.99 -3.85
CA GLY A 240 15.98 9.02 -3.28
C GLY A 240 15.86 7.59 -3.83
N MET A 241 14.70 7.20 -4.37
CA MET A 241 14.42 5.83 -4.84
C MET A 241 14.65 5.65 -6.35
N GLY A 242 15.55 6.45 -6.93
CA GLY A 242 15.83 6.48 -8.36
C GLY A 242 14.76 7.23 -9.17
N VAL A 243 14.84 7.11 -10.50
CA VAL A 243 14.03 7.93 -11.42
C VAL A 243 12.57 7.47 -11.59
N PHE A 244 12.24 6.25 -11.14
CA PHE A 244 10.93 5.65 -11.42
C PHE A 244 9.77 6.47 -10.85
N TYR A 245 9.81 6.78 -9.55
CA TYR A 245 8.71 7.51 -8.91
C TYR A 245 8.62 8.97 -9.38
N HIS A 246 9.75 9.58 -9.73
CA HIS A 246 9.77 10.89 -10.37
C HIS A 246 9.06 10.89 -11.73
N GLN A 247 9.37 9.91 -12.59
CA GLN A 247 8.71 9.74 -13.90
C GLN A 247 7.24 9.37 -13.74
N TYR A 248 6.94 8.45 -12.82
CA TYR A 248 5.58 8.06 -12.48
C TYR A 248 4.77 9.30 -12.13
N ARG A 249 5.25 10.18 -11.22
CA ARG A 249 4.56 11.43 -10.85
C ARG A 249 4.46 12.44 -11.99
N ARG A 250 5.52 12.62 -12.81
CA ARG A 250 5.53 13.58 -13.93
C ARG A 250 4.57 13.24 -15.08
N GLY A 251 4.16 11.98 -15.20
CA GLY A 251 3.14 11.57 -16.17
C GLY A 251 1.80 12.32 -16.07
N ASP A 252 1.56 13.10 -15.00
CA ASP A 252 0.40 13.99 -14.84
C ASP A 252 0.50 15.35 -15.56
N HIS A 253 1.68 15.75 -16.07
CA HIS A 253 1.84 17.05 -16.75
C HIS A 253 2.54 16.91 -18.11
N ARG A 254 1.82 16.33 -19.08
CA ARG A 254 2.07 16.65 -20.50
C ARG A 254 1.55 18.06 -20.78
N ARG A 255 2.27 19.09 -20.29
CA ARG A 255 2.21 20.48 -20.81
C ARG A 255 3.22 21.48 -20.23
N HIS A 256 4.12 21.10 -19.31
CA HIS A 256 5.24 21.97 -18.88
C HIS A 256 6.58 21.24 -18.97
N ALA A 257 6.91 20.79 -20.18
CA ALA A 257 8.21 20.24 -20.52
C ALA A 257 9.06 21.29 -21.24
N GLU A 258 9.20 22.48 -20.65
CA GLU A 258 10.07 23.56 -21.16
C GLU A 258 10.40 24.54 -20.02
N ALA A 259 11.02 24.06 -18.94
CA ALA A 259 11.64 24.94 -17.92
C ALA A 259 12.66 24.25 -16.98
N VAL A 260 12.92 22.95 -17.12
CA VAL A 260 14.08 22.29 -16.47
C VAL A 260 14.82 21.47 -17.51
N SER A 261 15.33 22.17 -18.52
CA SER A 261 16.35 21.64 -19.42
C SER A 261 17.69 21.60 -18.68
N ARG A 262 18.30 20.42 -18.71
CA ARG A 262 19.66 20.04 -18.27
C ARG A 262 19.84 19.80 -16.77
N PRO A 263 19.56 18.57 -16.27
CA PRO A 263 20.43 18.02 -15.24
C PRO A 263 21.75 17.62 -15.91
N ASP A 264 22.85 18.21 -15.44
CA ASP A 264 24.21 17.90 -15.90
C ASP A 264 24.46 16.40 -15.92
N ALA A 265 24.79 15.86 -17.10
CA ALA A 265 25.19 14.48 -17.30
C ALA A 265 26.43 14.08 -16.47
N GLU A 266 27.12 15.05 -15.87
CA GLU A 266 28.25 14.85 -14.96
C GLU A 266 27.84 14.50 -13.53
N VAL A 267 26.68 14.97 -13.03
CA VAL A 267 26.19 14.69 -11.67
C VAL A 267 25.70 13.25 -11.55
N LEU A 268 25.08 12.70 -12.61
CA LEU A 268 24.67 11.30 -12.68
C LEU A 268 25.84 10.32 -12.84
N ARG A 269 26.93 10.72 -13.50
CA ARG A 269 28.17 9.91 -13.56
C ARG A 269 28.96 9.91 -12.25
N ARG A 270 28.79 10.94 -11.42
CA ARG A 270 29.41 11.05 -10.09
C ARG A 270 28.48 10.68 -8.94
N GLY A 271 27.42 9.90 -9.20
CA GLY A 271 26.57 9.28 -8.18
C GLY A 271 27.37 8.39 -7.24
N ARG A 272 28.11 9.01 -6.31
CA ARG A 272 28.84 8.31 -5.28
C ARG A 272 27.81 7.76 -4.28
N PRO A 273 28.08 6.62 -3.63
CA PRO A 273 27.24 5.99 -2.60
C PRO A 273 26.87 6.86 -1.38
N ARG A 274 27.25 8.15 -1.36
CA ARG A 274 27.11 9.04 -0.21
C ARG A 274 25.75 9.74 -0.12
N ASP A 275 25.04 9.96 -1.22
CA ASP A 275 23.77 10.73 -1.19
C ASP A 275 22.56 9.89 -0.76
N SER A 276 22.43 8.65 -1.23
CA SER A 276 21.42 7.70 -0.74
C SER A 276 21.61 7.41 0.75
N ALA A 277 22.85 7.18 1.18
CA ALA A 277 23.20 7.01 2.58
C ALA A 277 22.91 8.26 3.44
N ARG A 278 23.01 9.47 2.88
CA ARG A 278 22.72 10.73 3.58
C ARG A 278 21.22 10.95 3.77
N VAL A 279 20.40 10.63 2.76
CA VAL A 279 18.93 10.69 2.89
C VAL A 279 18.43 9.58 3.83
N GLN A 280 18.98 8.37 3.77
CA GLN A 280 18.68 7.30 4.72
C GLN A 280 19.06 7.66 6.16
N ARG A 281 20.24 8.27 6.38
CA ARG A 281 20.64 8.79 7.71
C ARG A 281 19.72 9.93 8.16
N ALA A 282 19.18 10.74 7.26
CA ALA A 282 18.22 11.79 7.60
C ALA A 282 16.86 11.22 8.02
N GLU A 283 16.38 10.15 7.36
CA GLU A 283 15.16 9.44 7.81
C GLU A 283 15.39 8.71 9.13
N GLN A 284 16.43 7.88 9.24
CA GLN A 284 16.77 7.16 10.48
C GLN A 284 17.06 8.11 11.65
N GLY A 285 17.74 9.23 11.38
CA GLY A 285 18.06 10.26 12.37
C GLY A 285 16.85 11.04 12.87
N ARG A 286 15.85 11.32 12.02
CA ARG A 286 14.62 12.03 12.43
C ARG A 286 13.61 11.12 13.12
N VAL A 287 13.56 9.86 12.70
CA VAL A 287 12.77 8.83 13.36
C VAL A 287 13.27 8.62 14.80
N SER A 288 14.58 8.61 15.03
CA SER A 288 15.20 8.51 16.36
C SER A 288 15.00 9.77 17.23
N GLN A 289 14.87 10.96 16.63
CA GLN A 289 14.67 12.23 17.35
C GLN A 289 13.24 12.45 17.85
N SER A 290 12.30 11.55 17.56
CA SER A 290 10.93 11.62 18.07
C SER A 290 10.69 10.85 19.39
N ALA A 291 11.71 10.19 19.95
CA ALA A 291 11.60 9.52 21.24
C ALA A 291 11.90 10.51 22.40
N PRO A 292 10.92 10.85 23.26
CA PRO A 292 11.20 11.69 24.41
C PRO A 292 12.07 10.92 25.41
N ARG A 293 13.28 11.41 25.67
CA ARG A 293 14.12 11.00 26.80
C ARG A 293 13.44 11.46 28.10
N ARG A 294 12.52 10.66 28.64
CA ARG A 294 12.14 10.53 30.07
C ARG A 294 10.88 9.65 30.19
N ARG A 295 10.98 8.49 30.86
CA ARG A 295 9.79 7.81 31.44
C ARG A 295 9.32 8.66 32.63
N PRO A 296 8.00 8.91 32.76
CA PRO A 296 7.26 8.23 33.83
C PRO A 296 5.83 7.79 33.46
N ALA A 297 5.22 7.11 34.43
CA ALA A 297 3.97 6.35 34.50
C ALA A 297 2.70 6.88 33.80
N ARG A 298 1.87 5.90 33.42
CA ARG A 298 0.48 5.94 32.93
C ARG A 298 0.32 6.45 31.50
N LEU A 299 -0.15 5.55 30.62
CA LEU A 299 -0.64 5.84 29.27
C LEU A 299 -1.48 7.13 29.29
N ARG A 300 -0.90 8.22 28.81
CA ARG A 300 -1.69 9.35 28.33
C ARG A 300 -2.31 8.91 27.01
N ARG A 301 -3.64 8.82 27.03
CA ARG A 301 -4.52 8.86 25.86
C ARG A 301 -4.00 9.94 24.88
N SER A 302 -4.01 9.63 23.58
CA SER A 302 -3.63 10.49 22.45
C SER A 302 -2.15 10.52 21.99
N ALA A 303 -1.43 9.40 22.05
CA ALA A 303 -0.38 9.18 21.04
C ALA A 303 -1.09 8.69 19.76
N ALA A 304 -1.44 9.65 18.91
CA ALA A 304 -2.10 9.38 17.64
C ALA A 304 -1.26 8.41 16.79
N LEU A 305 -1.79 7.21 16.58
CA LEU A 305 -1.30 6.22 15.63
C LEU A 305 -1.45 6.80 14.22
N HIS A 306 -0.43 7.51 13.75
CA HIS A 306 -0.36 8.05 12.39
C HIS A 306 0.37 7.04 11.50
N HIS A 307 -0.40 6.14 10.90
CA HIS A 307 0.10 5.11 10.00
C HIS A 307 -0.45 5.29 8.59
N PRO A 308 0.28 4.84 7.55
CA PRO A 308 -0.35 4.60 6.27
C PRO A 308 -1.47 3.58 6.48
N VAL A 309 -2.68 3.98 6.16
CA VAL A 309 -3.86 3.13 6.19
C VAL A 309 -4.00 2.53 4.80
N LEU A 310 -4.19 1.21 4.75
CA LEU A 310 -4.54 0.53 3.52
C LEU A 310 -6.07 0.60 3.39
N LEU A 311 -6.61 1.33 2.42
CA LEU A 311 -8.03 1.25 2.13
C LEU A 311 -8.24 0.05 1.22
N ARG A 312 -9.00 -0.96 1.66
CA ARG A 312 -9.36 -2.12 0.85
C ARG A 312 -10.79 -1.94 0.36
N ALA A 313 -10.96 -1.74 -0.95
CA ALA A 313 -12.27 -1.80 -1.57
C ALA A 313 -12.54 -3.26 -1.99
N GLU A 314 -13.61 -3.86 -1.47
CA GLU A 314 -14.11 -5.13 -2.02
C GLU A 314 -14.68 -4.90 -3.42
N PRO A 315 -14.52 -5.84 -4.38
CA PRO A 315 -14.92 -5.64 -5.78
C PRO A 315 -16.43 -5.46 -6.01
N ARG A 316 -17.25 -5.61 -4.96
CA ARG A 316 -18.71 -5.44 -4.96
C ARG A 316 -19.16 -4.06 -4.48
N ASP A 317 -18.26 -3.15 -4.15
CA ASP A 317 -18.65 -1.82 -3.69
C ASP A 317 -19.05 -0.93 -4.89
N PRO A 318 -20.34 -0.55 -5.06
CA PRO A 318 -20.77 0.35 -6.14
C PRO A 318 -20.17 1.76 -6.01
N HIS A 319 -19.41 2.01 -4.94
CA HIS A 319 -18.81 3.27 -4.56
C HIS A 319 -17.29 3.33 -4.81
N LEU A 320 -16.78 2.62 -5.85
CA LEU A 320 -15.35 2.68 -6.21
C LEU A 320 -14.86 4.12 -6.46
N ASP A 321 -15.76 5.01 -6.92
CA ASP A 321 -15.54 6.46 -7.08
C ASP A 321 -15.57 7.26 -5.75
N ASP A 322 -16.15 6.70 -4.67
CA ASP A 322 -16.17 7.34 -3.34
C ASP A 322 -14.98 6.93 -2.46
N VAL A 323 -14.37 5.77 -2.74
CA VAL A 323 -13.07 5.37 -2.16
C VAL A 323 -11.99 6.36 -2.59
N THR A 324 -12.09 6.92 -3.80
CA THR A 324 -11.27 8.01 -4.34
C THR A 324 -11.68 9.41 -3.83
N ARG A 325 -12.91 9.60 -3.34
CA ARG A 325 -13.44 10.89 -2.83
C ARG A 325 -13.48 11.02 -1.31
N LEU A 326 -12.90 10.10 -0.55
CA LEU A 326 -12.62 10.25 0.89
C LEU A 326 -13.90 10.31 1.77
N ASN A 327 -14.78 9.31 1.65
CA ASN A 327 -15.83 9.02 2.66
C ASN A 327 -15.28 8.46 4.01
N VAL A 328 -13.97 8.53 4.22
CA VAL A 328 -13.27 8.09 5.45
C VAL A 328 -13.52 9.07 6.60
N ALA A 329 -13.69 10.37 6.32
CA ALA A 329 -13.85 11.41 7.34
C ALA A 329 -15.15 11.26 8.15
N ARG A 330 -16.27 10.90 7.51
CA ARG A 330 -17.57 10.75 8.19
C ARG A 330 -17.62 9.61 9.22
N ARG A 331 -16.79 8.58 9.08
CA ARG A 331 -16.81 7.40 9.97
C ARG A 331 -15.87 7.52 11.16
N LEU A 332 -14.73 8.20 11.01
CA LEU A 332 -13.84 8.49 12.15
C LEU A 332 -14.52 9.40 13.18
N HIS A 333 -15.43 10.29 12.75
CA HIS A 333 -16.29 11.05 13.67
C HIS A 333 -17.25 10.17 14.49
N ALA A 334 -17.74 9.04 13.96
CA ALA A 334 -18.66 8.15 14.68
C ALA A 334 -17.98 7.35 15.80
N VAL A 335 -16.66 7.13 15.73
CA VAL A 335 -15.86 6.51 16.80
C VAL A 335 -15.43 7.54 17.85
N SER A 336 -15.59 8.83 17.54
CA SER A 336 -15.12 9.94 18.38
C SER A 336 -16.18 10.51 19.32
N ASP A 337 -17.42 10.02 19.31
CA ASP A 337 -18.45 10.44 20.28
C ASP A 337 -18.34 9.60 21.58
N PRO A 338 -17.85 10.17 22.69
CA PRO A 338 -17.70 9.44 23.95
C PRO A 338 -19.00 9.37 24.75
N ARG A 339 -20.15 9.84 24.22
CA ARG A 339 -21.42 9.90 24.96
C ARG A 339 -22.64 9.62 24.06
N GLY A 340 -22.86 8.37 23.66
CA GLY A 340 -24.15 8.02 23.06
C GLY A 340 -24.30 6.55 22.75
N CYS A 341 -25.08 5.85 23.57
CA CYS A 341 -25.58 4.51 23.24
C CYS A 341 -26.58 4.66 22.07
N ALA A 342 -26.15 4.39 20.83
CA ALA A 342 -27.04 4.44 19.69
C ALA A 342 -27.91 3.17 19.66
N ARG A 343 -29.19 3.33 20.03
CA ARG A 343 -30.26 2.35 19.78
C ARG A 343 -30.54 2.28 18.27
N ARG A 344 -31.05 1.13 17.84
CA ARG A 344 -31.16 0.66 16.44
C ARG A 344 -32.12 1.43 15.51
N ASP A 345 -32.73 2.54 15.93
CA ASP A 345 -33.90 3.10 15.23
C ASP A 345 -33.69 4.46 14.51
N ASP A 346 -32.51 5.08 14.57
CA ASP A 346 -32.30 6.43 13.97
C ASP A 346 -31.84 6.43 12.49
N VAL A 347 -31.95 5.31 11.77
CA VAL A 347 -31.51 5.21 10.35
C VAL A 347 -32.56 5.72 9.34
N ALA A 348 -33.65 6.34 9.79
CA ALA A 348 -34.77 6.69 8.92
C ALA A 348 -35.25 8.15 9.01
N SER A 349 -34.36 9.16 8.99
CA SER A 349 -34.74 10.50 8.52
C SER A 349 -33.55 11.46 8.43
N ALA A 350 -32.96 11.62 7.25
CA ALA A 350 -32.28 12.87 6.85
C ALA A 350 -31.95 12.85 5.35
N GLN A 351 -32.97 12.71 4.50
CA GLN A 351 -32.96 13.38 3.19
C GLN A 351 -33.61 14.74 3.40
N ARG A 352 -32.83 15.82 3.36
CA ARG A 352 -33.23 17.17 2.93
C ARG A 352 -32.09 18.18 3.17
N HIS A 353 -31.88 18.99 2.14
CA HIS A 353 -31.21 20.30 2.09
C HIS A 353 -29.76 20.34 1.61
N GLU A 354 -29.70 20.48 0.29
CA GLU A 354 -28.70 21.18 -0.51
C GLU A 354 -28.89 22.71 -0.37
N ALA A 355 -27.79 23.45 -0.55
CA ALA A 355 -27.66 24.90 -0.77
C ALA A 355 -27.92 25.88 0.40
N ALA A 356 -26.86 26.60 0.83
CA ALA A 356 -26.88 28.06 0.99
C ALA A 356 -25.50 28.64 1.36
N HIS A 357 -25.23 29.82 0.78
CA HIS A 357 -24.26 30.87 1.13
C HIS A 357 -22.82 30.85 0.57
N VAL A 358 -22.75 31.43 -0.63
CA VAL A 358 -21.73 32.38 -1.08
C VAL A 358 -22.01 33.77 -0.48
N GLY A 359 -20.92 34.51 -0.25
CA GLY A 359 -20.82 35.95 -0.07
C GLY A 359 -19.46 36.26 0.56
N ASP A 360 -18.68 37.27 0.20
CA ASP A 360 -18.57 38.15 -0.96
C ASP A 360 -17.24 38.90 -0.69
N GLU A 361 -16.41 39.15 -1.71
CA GLU A 361 -15.62 40.38 -1.92
C GLU A 361 -14.48 40.14 -2.92
N LEU A 362 -14.75 40.53 -4.17
CA LEU A 362 -13.76 41.02 -5.15
C LEU A 362 -14.10 42.50 -5.38
N PRO A 363 -13.10 43.36 -5.62
CA PRO A 363 -12.98 43.90 -6.98
C PRO A 363 -11.49 44.06 -7.37
N HIS A 364 -11.01 44.09 -8.60
CA HIS A 364 -11.49 44.61 -9.88
C HIS A 364 -10.71 43.92 -11.01
N ALA A 365 -11.35 43.83 -12.19
CA ALA A 365 -10.83 44.17 -13.52
C ALA A 365 -11.40 43.23 -14.58
N GLU A 366 -12.09 43.85 -15.53
CA GLU A 366 -13.00 43.30 -16.52
C GLU A 366 -12.31 42.71 -17.76
N ASP A 367 -13.18 42.29 -18.68
CA ASP A 367 -13.02 42.14 -20.14
C ASP A 367 -12.57 40.78 -20.65
N HIS A 368 -13.23 40.14 -21.62
CA HIS A 368 -14.44 40.46 -22.38
C HIS A 368 -14.82 39.19 -23.20
N VAL A 369 -16.14 38.98 -23.40
CA VAL A 369 -16.79 38.57 -24.68
C VAL A 369 -16.41 37.18 -25.22
N LEU A 370 -17.32 36.20 -25.23
CA LEU A 370 -18.41 36.08 -26.23
C LEU A 370 -19.68 35.42 -25.66
N ARG A 371 -20.79 36.13 -25.84
CA ARG A 371 -22.19 35.77 -25.61
C ARG A 371 -22.71 34.75 -26.64
N VAL A 372 -23.93 34.23 -26.37
CA VAL A 372 -25.01 33.78 -27.29
C VAL A 372 -25.33 32.26 -27.17
N PRO A 373 -26.63 31.84 -27.10
CA PRO A 373 -27.32 31.54 -25.84
C PRO A 373 -27.93 30.12 -25.80
N ALA A 374 -28.46 29.74 -24.65
CA ALA A 374 -29.30 28.56 -24.47
C ALA A 374 -30.72 28.78 -25.02
N LEU A 375 -31.42 27.68 -25.31
CA LEU A 375 -32.84 27.36 -24.99
C LEU A 375 -33.32 26.17 -25.85
N PRO A 376 -34.41 25.47 -25.48
CA PRO A 376 -35.22 25.59 -24.26
C PRO A 376 -34.88 24.59 -23.16
#